data_AF-A0AA95M641-F1
#
_entry.id   AF-A0AA95M641-F1
#
_cell.length_a   1.000
_cell.length_b   1.000
_cell.length_c   1.000
_cell.angle_alpha   90.00
_cell.angle_beta   90.00
_cell.angle_gamma   90.00
#
_symmetry.space_group_name_H-M   'P 1'
#
loop_
_entity.id
_entity.type
_entity.pdbx_description
1 polymer ?
#
loop_
_entity_poly.entity_id
_entity_poly.type
_entity_poly.pdbx_seq_one_letter_code
_entity_poly.pdbx_strand_id
1 'polypeptide(L)'
;MNTDQAFELLIEAGVTEDTSIQTVRRWFRERKITYKGSGQDNGYILNNTDQAFHLLKDAGVADSTAVQIVRRMLREGQIEKVGSGIQRPTYPTKETASKQLTNRSSDQDLIIRQLKVKIKAQDEHIKGIEHLHQTSVASLIQQIDKLKKDIIHLVNEKSEFQRETKKLLKENIDLTNELLKLKNDVLKGNQKGSEQADHVPPPSAPITVDYRQKLGLSKMASDKEVLTKYKKLLKLTHPDHGGNASAFHFIKTDYDQFRLSINLK
;
A
#
# COMPACT_ATOMS: atom_id res chain seq x y z
N MET A 1 20.84 -27.05 17.25
CA MET A 1 21.15 -28.13 16.30
C MET A 1 22.01 -27.54 15.19
N ASN A 2 23.23 -28.05 14.98
CA ASN A 2 24.12 -27.53 13.93
C ASN A 2 23.76 -28.12 12.55
N THR A 3 24.37 -27.61 11.48
CA THR A 3 24.15 -28.11 10.11
C THR A 3 24.51 -29.57 9.94
N ASP A 4 25.58 -30.02 10.59
CA ASP A 4 26.15 -31.36 10.37
C ASP A 4 25.35 -32.41 11.13
N GLN A 5 24.95 -32.13 12.37
CA GLN A 5 24.02 -32.95 13.15
C GLN A 5 22.63 -32.99 12.50
N ALA A 6 22.16 -31.87 11.94
CA ALA A 6 20.88 -31.84 11.23
C ALA A 6 20.93 -32.70 9.95
N PHE A 7 22.08 -32.73 9.28
CA PHE A 7 22.30 -33.53 8.09
C PHE A 7 22.41 -35.02 8.43
N GLU A 8 23.21 -35.39 9.42
CA GLU A 8 23.34 -36.77 9.89
C GLU A 8 22.01 -37.34 10.37
N LEU A 9 21.21 -36.58 11.13
CA LEU A 9 19.87 -37.00 11.55
C LEU A 9 18.92 -37.27 10.37
N LEU A 10 19.04 -36.54 9.26
CA LEU A 10 18.23 -36.76 8.07
C LEU A 10 18.68 -38.00 7.29
N ILE A 11 19.98 -38.26 7.24
CA ILE A 11 20.55 -39.47 6.64
C ILE A 11 20.18 -40.71 7.48
N GLU A 12 20.29 -40.63 8.80
CA GLU A 12 19.87 -41.70 9.72
C GLU A 12 18.36 -41.98 9.64
N ALA A 13 17.55 -40.96 9.37
CA ALA A 13 16.12 -41.10 9.10
C ALA A 13 15.78 -41.66 7.70
N GLY A 14 16.79 -42.00 6.89
CA GLY A 14 16.64 -42.62 5.58
C GLY A 14 16.30 -41.65 4.44
N VAL A 15 16.50 -40.35 4.62
CA VAL A 15 16.29 -39.34 3.58
C VAL A 15 17.50 -39.32 2.64
N THR A 16 17.26 -39.24 1.32
CA THR A 16 18.36 -39.21 0.35
C THR A 16 19.15 -37.90 0.44
N GLU A 17 20.45 -38.00 0.14
CA GLU A 17 21.45 -36.96 0.39
C GLU A 17 21.10 -35.61 -0.24
N ASP A 18 20.59 -35.59 -1.47
CA ASP A 18 20.19 -34.35 -2.12
C ASP A 18 19.02 -33.66 -1.40
N THR A 19 18.03 -34.43 -0.95
CA THR A 19 16.90 -33.88 -0.18
C THR A 19 17.32 -33.44 1.22
N SER A 20 18.27 -34.12 1.86
CA SER A 20 18.78 -33.70 3.17
C SER A 20 19.59 -32.40 3.05
N ILE A 21 20.44 -32.25 2.03
CA ILE A 21 21.16 -30.99 1.74
C ILE A 21 20.18 -29.83 1.48
N GLN A 22 19.16 -30.04 0.66
CA GLN A 22 18.18 -29.00 0.35
C GLN A 22 17.37 -28.59 1.59
N THR A 23 17.02 -29.57 2.44
CA THR A 23 16.26 -29.34 3.67
C THR A 23 17.10 -28.62 4.72
N VAL A 24 18.37 -29.00 4.92
CA VAL A 24 19.32 -28.30 5.80
C VAL A 24 19.55 -26.86 5.32
N ARG A 25 19.73 -26.63 4.01
CA ARG A 25 19.86 -25.28 3.44
C ARG A 25 18.59 -24.44 3.61
N ARG A 26 17.41 -25.07 3.53
CA ARG A 26 16.12 -24.40 3.79
C ARG A 26 15.96 -24.06 5.27
N TRP A 27 16.26 -24.98 6.18
CA TRP A 27 16.19 -24.75 7.62
C TRP A 27 17.22 -23.73 8.10
N PHE A 28 18.38 -23.66 7.45
CA PHE A 28 19.38 -22.61 7.67
C PHE A 28 18.86 -21.23 7.22
N ARG A 29 18.20 -21.14 6.05
CA ARG A 29 17.53 -19.91 5.59
C ARG A 29 16.37 -19.47 6.48
N GLU A 30 15.60 -20.42 7.00
CA GLU A 30 14.51 -20.19 7.96
C GLU A 30 15.00 -19.97 9.41
N ARG A 31 16.33 -19.92 9.64
CA ARG A 31 17.00 -19.74 10.95
C ARG A 31 16.61 -20.76 12.03
N LYS A 32 16.14 -21.94 11.64
CA LYS A 32 15.76 -23.04 12.56
C LYS A 32 16.97 -23.83 13.06
N ILE A 33 18.09 -23.78 12.34
CA ILE A 33 19.37 -24.40 12.69
C ILE A 33 20.50 -23.38 12.52
N THR A 34 21.62 -23.57 13.22
CA THR A 34 22.78 -22.67 13.17
C THR A 34 23.97 -23.32 12.51
N TYR A 35 24.76 -22.55 11.76
CA TYR A 35 26.03 -23.03 11.21
C TYR A 35 27.08 -22.90 12.32
N LYS A 36 27.55 -24.04 12.82
CA LYS A 36 28.68 -24.10 13.72
C LYS A 36 29.94 -24.38 12.90
N GLY A 37 30.25 -23.46 11.98
CA GLY A 37 31.62 -23.34 11.50
C GLY A 37 32.45 -22.87 12.69
N SER A 38 33.44 -23.65 13.06
CA SER A 38 34.44 -23.26 14.05
C SER A 38 34.90 -21.82 13.78
N GLY A 39 34.60 -20.89 14.70
CA GLY A 39 35.24 -19.60 14.70
C GLY A 39 36.71 -19.80 15.00
N GLN A 40 37.57 -19.46 14.04
CA GLN A 40 39.03 -19.46 14.11
C GLN A 40 39.66 -20.71 14.73
N ASP A 41 39.76 -21.75 13.91
CA ASP A 41 41.03 -22.44 13.74
C ASP A 41 41.18 -22.81 12.27
N ASN A 42 42.18 -22.21 11.61
CA ASN A 42 42.74 -22.50 10.29
C ASN A 42 42.06 -23.60 9.46
N GLY A 43 40.97 -23.28 8.77
CA GLY A 43 40.36 -24.15 7.76
C GLY A 43 41.18 -24.11 6.45
N TYR A 44 42.37 -24.69 6.51
CA TYR A 44 43.46 -24.65 5.52
C TYR A 44 43.97 -23.25 5.22
N ILE A 45 44.78 -22.68 6.13
CA ILE A 45 45.75 -21.72 5.61
C ILE A 45 46.74 -22.54 4.78
N LEU A 46 46.67 -22.39 3.46
CA LEU A 46 47.72 -22.80 2.54
C LEU A 46 48.94 -21.90 2.78
N ASN A 47 49.59 -22.07 3.94
CA ASN A 47 50.76 -21.30 4.32
C ASN A 47 51.97 -21.67 3.46
N ASN A 48 51.94 -22.86 2.85
CA ASN A 48 53.11 -23.41 2.17
C ASN A 48 52.79 -23.82 0.72
N THR A 49 53.70 -23.43 -0.16
CA THR A 49 53.76 -23.82 -1.56
C THR A 49 53.71 -25.34 -1.75
N ASP A 50 54.40 -26.12 -0.90
CA ASP A 50 54.46 -27.58 -1.00
C ASP A 50 53.11 -28.25 -0.70
N GLN A 51 52.38 -27.71 0.28
CA GLN A 51 51.05 -28.20 0.65
C GLN A 51 50.03 -27.95 -0.47
N ALA A 52 50.18 -26.84 -1.21
CA ALA A 52 49.37 -26.53 -2.38
C ALA A 52 49.59 -27.55 -3.51
N PHE A 53 50.85 -27.94 -3.75
CA PHE A 53 51.17 -28.95 -4.75
C PHE A 53 50.63 -30.33 -4.40
N HIS A 54 50.71 -30.74 -3.13
CA HIS A 54 50.16 -32.01 -2.68
C HIS A 54 48.63 -32.09 -2.85
N LEU A 55 47.90 -31.03 -2.48
CA LEU A 55 46.43 -31.00 -2.63
C LEU A 55 46.00 -31.00 -4.11
N LEU A 56 46.72 -30.29 -4.98
CA LEU A 56 46.43 -30.29 -6.41
C LEU A 56 46.72 -31.66 -7.05
N LYS A 57 47.75 -32.34 -6.57
CA LYS A 57 48.09 -33.70 -7.01
C LYS A 57 47.06 -34.73 -6.54
N ASP A 58 46.60 -34.63 -5.30
CA ASP A 58 45.55 -35.50 -4.75
C ASP A 58 44.19 -35.26 -5.42
N ALA A 59 43.93 -34.05 -5.90
CA ALA A 59 42.77 -33.70 -6.73
C ALA A 59 42.91 -34.15 -8.20
N GLY A 60 44.00 -34.82 -8.58
CA GLY A 60 44.23 -35.32 -9.94
C GLY A 60 44.61 -34.24 -10.96
N VAL A 61 45.05 -33.06 -10.52
CA VAL A 61 45.48 -31.97 -11.42
C VAL A 61 46.88 -32.27 -11.95
N ALA A 62 47.06 -32.18 -13.28
CA ALA A 62 48.36 -32.36 -13.92
C ALA A 62 49.40 -31.34 -13.40
N ASP A 63 50.64 -31.80 -13.17
CA ASP A 63 51.71 -31.00 -12.55
C ASP A 63 51.96 -29.65 -13.25
N SER A 64 51.82 -29.58 -14.58
CA SER A 64 51.98 -28.34 -15.36
C SER A 64 50.91 -27.30 -15.02
N THR A 65 49.67 -27.74 -14.83
CA THR A 65 48.52 -26.91 -14.44
C THR A 65 48.63 -26.54 -12.96
N ALA A 66 49.07 -27.47 -12.12
CA ALA A 66 49.29 -27.22 -10.70
C ALA A 66 50.33 -26.10 -10.47
N VAL A 67 51.43 -26.09 -11.22
CA VAL A 67 52.45 -25.03 -11.13
C VAL A 67 51.89 -23.65 -11.50
N GLN A 68 51.01 -23.58 -12.51
CA GLN A 68 50.39 -22.30 -12.89
C GLN A 68 49.44 -21.78 -11.82
N ILE A 69 48.65 -22.67 -11.22
CA ILE A 69 47.71 -22.35 -10.14
C ILE A 69 48.47 -21.85 -8.90
N VAL A 70 49.51 -22.57 -8.46
CA VAL A 70 50.31 -22.17 -7.28
C VAL A 70 51.05 -20.86 -7.52
N ARG A 71 51.60 -20.61 -8.72
CA ARG A 71 52.22 -19.32 -9.08
C ARG A 71 51.22 -18.16 -9.06
N ARG A 72 49.96 -18.41 -9.41
CA ARG A 72 48.89 -17.42 -9.34
C ARG A 72 48.53 -17.12 -7.89
N MET A 73 48.32 -18.16 -7.07
CA MET A 73 48.03 -18.02 -5.64
C MET A 73 49.14 -17.27 -4.89
N LEU A 74 50.41 -17.49 -5.25
CA LEU A 74 51.55 -16.76 -4.67
C LEU A 74 51.54 -15.27 -5.05
N ARG A 75 51.18 -14.92 -6.30
CA ARG A 75 51.06 -13.51 -6.74
C ARG A 75 49.89 -12.79 -6.09
N GLU A 76 48.82 -13.51 -5.81
CA GLU A 76 47.61 -12.99 -5.16
C GLU A 76 47.77 -12.93 -3.63
N GLY A 77 48.93 -13.34 -3.08
CA GLY A 77 49.22 -13.31 -1.65
C GLY A 77 48.41 -14.33 -0.83
N GLN A 78 47.83 -15.33 -1.50
CA GLN A 78 46.98 -16.35 -0.87
C GLN A 78 47.80 -17.45 -0.17
N ILE A 79 49.08 -17.58 -0.51
CA ILE A 79 50.03 -18.55 0.06
C ILE A 79 51.39 -17.88 0.28
N GLU A 80 52.16 -18.32 1.29
CA GLU A 80 53.53 -17.84 1.50
C GLU A 80 54.56 -18.77 0.83
N LYS A 81 55.67 -18.18 0.37
CA LYS A 81 56.80 -18.93 -0.18
C LYS A 81 57.64 -19.48 0.97
N VAL A 82 57.22 -20.60 1.54
CA VAL A 82 58.02 -21.35 2.49
C VAL A 82 58.61 -22.56 1.76
N GLY A 83 59.92 -22.65 1.67
CA GLY A 83 60.57 -23.77 0.98
C GLY A 83 62.06 -23.82 1.27
N SER A 84 62.45 -24.70 2.18
CA SER A 84 63.82 -25.20 2.33
C SER A 84 63.92 -26.54 1.60
N GLY A 85 64.58 -26.55 0.43
CA GLY A 85 64.88 -27.74 -0.39
C GLY A 85 63.71 -28.16 -1.30
N ILE A 86 63.83 -28.38 -2.60
CA ILE A 86 64.94 -28.87 -3.42
C ILE A 86 65.02 -28.01 -4.70
N GLN A 87 66.19 -27.41 -4.95
CA GLN A 87 66.48 -26.75 -6.21
C GLN A 87 66.61 -27.80 -7.32
N ARG A 88 65.83 -27.66 -8.40
CA ARG A 88 66.14 -28.21 -9.72
C ARG A 88 66.26 -27.06 -10.72
N PRO A 89 67.09 -27.20 -11.76
CA PRO A 89 68.10 -26.23 -12.09
C PRO A 89 67.54 -24.93 -12.65
N THR A 90 68.13 -23.86 -12.14
CA THR A 90 68.21 -22.48 -12.60
C THR A 90 67.95 -22.30 -14.10
N TYR A 91 66.82 -21.68 -14.43
CA TYR A 91 66.74 -20.80 -15.59
C TYR A 91 67.00 -19.38 -15.09
N PRO A 92 67.97 -18.64 -15.66
CA PRO A 92 68.27 -17.30 -15.20
C PRO A 92 67.13 -16.35 -15.63
N THR A 93 66.24 -16.03 -14.70
CA THR A 93 65.32 -14.89 -14.83
C THR A 93 66.17 -13.64 -14.73
N LYS A 94 66.33 -12.93 -15.86
CA LYS A 94 66.95 -11.61 -15.91
C LYS A 94 66.12 -10.64 -15.06
N GLU A 95 66.56 -10.40 -13.82
CA GLU A 95 66.14 -9.26 -13.01
C GLU A 95 66.69 -7.98 -13.65
N THR A 96 65.94 -7.43 -14.61
CA THR A 96 66.13 -6.04 -15.01
C THR A 96 64.76 -5.41 -15.21
N ALA A 97 64.60 -4.23 -14.59
CA ALA A 97 63.46 -3.31 -14.65
C ALA A 97 62.26 -3.57 -13.73
N SER A 98 62.46 -3.45 -12.42
CA SER A 98 61.46 -2.89 -11.50
C SER A 98 61.93 -1.54 -10.92
N LYS A 99 62.51 -0.67 -11.76
CA LYS A 99 62.77 0.74 -11.42
C LYS A 99 61.85 1.63 -12.22
N GLN A 100 60.54 1.59 -11.93
CA GLN A 100 59.60 2.62 -12.39
C GLN A 100 58.28 2.60 -11.59
N LEU A 101 58.33 2.81 -10.28
CA LEU A 101 57.12 2.92 -9.45
C LEU A 101 57.36 3.80 -8.21
N THR A 102 57.86 5.02 -8.39
CA THR A 102 58.00 5.99 -7.28
C THR A 102 57.18 7.27 -7.48
N ASN A 103 56.55 7.47 -8.64
CA ASN A 103 55.73 8.67 -8.92
C ASN A 103 54.22 8.42 -8.96
N ARG A 104 53.75 7.19 -8.70
CA ARG A 104 52.31 6.83 -8.83
C ARG A 104 51.48 7.09 -7.57
N SER A 105 52.11 7.32 -6.41
CA SER A 105 51.41 7.50 -5.12
C SER A 105 50.81 8.89 -4.95
N SER A 106 51.50 9.95 -5.41
CA SER A 106 51.03 11.35 -5.26
C SER A 106 49.70 11.61 -6.00
N ASP A 107 49.55 11.07 -7.21
CA ASP A 107 48.31 11.21 -7.98
C ASP A 107 47.15 10.43 -7.35
N GLN A 108 47.44 9.24 -6.80
CA GLN A 108 46.46 8.45 -6.04
C GLN A 108 46.01 9.20 -4.78
N ASP A 109 46.94 9.83 -4.06
CA ASP A 109 46.62 10.62 -2.86
C ASP A 109 45.78 11.87 -3.18
N LEU A 110 46.04 12.53 -4.31
CA LEU A 110 45.20 13.65 -4.78
C LEU A 110 43.78 13.17 -5.13
N ILE A 111 43.65 12.04 -5.83
CA ILE A 111 42.35 11.42 -6.14
C ILE A 111 41.61 11.05 -4.86
N ILE A 112 42.30 10.45 -3.87
CA ILE A 112 41.71 10.10 -2.58
C ILE A 112 41.19 11.34 -1.85
N ARG A 113 41.96 12.44 -1.83
CA ARG A 113 41.52 13.71 -1.24
C ARG A 113 40.28 14.26 -1.94
N GLN A 114 40.25 14.25 -3.28
CA GLN A 114 39.10 14.70 -4.05
C GLN A 114 37.85 13.85 -3.78
N LEU A 115 38.00 12.52 -3.74
CA LEU A 115 36.91 11.61 -3.41
C LEU A 115 36.39 11.86 -2.00
N LYS A 116 37.28 12.10 -1.03
CA LYS A 116 36.90 12.41 0.36
C LYS A 116 36.09 13.70 0.46
N VAL A 117 36.44 14.74 -0.30
CA VAL A 117 35.67 15.98 -0.37
C VAL A 117 34.29 15.74 -1.00
N LYS A 118 34.23 14.95 -2.09
CA LYS A 118 32.95 14.60 -2.73
C LYS A 118 32.03 13.80 -1.81
N ILE A 119 32.57 12.81 -1.08
CA ILE A 119 31.83 12.03 -0.09
C ILE A 119 31.27 12.95 0.98
N LYS A 120 32.09 13.86 1.53
CA LYS A 120 31.64 14.81 2.55
C LYS A 120 30.51 15.72 2.05
N ALA A 121 30.62 16.23 0.82
CA ALA A 121 29.57 17.05 0.21
C ALA A 121 28.27 16.25 0.00
N GLN A 122 28.37 14.97 -0.37
CA GLN A 122 27.22 14.08 -0.49
C GLN A 122 26.58 13.77 0.87
N ASP A 123 27.38 13.56 1.92
CA ASP A 123 26.88 13.34 3.29
C ASP A 123 26.10 14.56 3.80
N GLU A 124 26.56 15.78 3.52
CA GLU A 124 25.85 17.01 3.85
C GLU A 124 24.52 17.13 3.09
N HIS A 125 24.50 16.76 1.80
CA HIS A 125 23.29 16.72 1.00
C HIS A 125 22.27 15.68 1.51
N ILE A 126 22.75 14.47 1.86
CA ILE A 126 21.91 13.41 2.45
C ILE A 126 21.28 13.88 3.75
N LYS A 127 22.06 14.51 4.65
CA LYS A 127 21.54 15.11 5.89
C LYS A 127 20.45 16.16 5.63
N GLY A 128 20.63 16.98 4.61
CA GLY A 128 19.62 17.96 4.19
C GLY A 128 18.30 17.30 3.77
N ILE A 129 18.38 16.24 2.97
CA ILE A 129 17.22 15.45 2.54
C ILE A 129 16.56 14.76 3.74
N GLU A 130 17.34 14.16 4.64
CA GLU A 130 16.82 13.51 5.85
C GLU A 130 16.06 14.49 6.73
N HIS A 131 16.58 15.71 6.92
CA HIS A 131 15.89 16.74 7.69
C HIS A 131 14.57 17.15 7.03
N LEU A 132 14.58 17.40 5.72
CA LEU A 132 13.35 17.72 4.97
C LEU A 132 12.32 16.60 5.07
N HIS A 133 12.75 15.34 4.98
CA HIS A 133 11.88 14.18 5.13
C HIS A 133 11.30 14.12 6.54
N GLN A 134 12.11 14.30 7.59
CA GLN A 134 11.64 14.33 8.98
C GLN A 134 10.60 15.42 9.22
N THR A 135 10.84 16.65 8.71
CA THR A 135 9.87 17.75 8.81
C THR A 135 8.58 17.43 8.07
N SER A 136 8.67 16.83 6.88
CA SER A 136 7.51 16.43 6.08
C SER A 136 6.68 15.37 6.80
N VAL A 137 7.33 14.34 7.36
CA VAL A 137 6.67 13.30 8.16
C VAL A 137 5.99 13.89 9.39
N ALA A 138 6.67 14.78 10.13
CA ALA A 138 6.08 15.45 11.29
C ALA A 138 4.83 16.27 10.90
N SER A 139 4.86 16.98 9.78
CA SER A 139 3.70 17.72 9.27
C SER A 139 2.54 16.79 8.89
N LEU A 140 2.83 15.67 8.22
CA LEU A 140 1.81 14.67 7.88
C LEU A 140 1.16 14.06 9.13
N ILE A 141 1.95 13.75 10.16
CA ILE A 141 1.41 13.26 11.44
C ILE A 141 0.46 14.28 12.06
N GLN A 142 0.84 15.57 12.08
CA GLN A 142 -0.03 16.64 12.59
C GLN A 142 -1.34 16.75 11.78
N GLN A 143 -1.28 16.61 10.46
CA GLN A 143 -2.46 16.60 9.60
C GLN A 143 -3.37 15.40 9.90
N ILE A 144 -2.80 14.21 10.05
CA ILE A 144 -3.54 13.00 10.42
C ILE A 144 -4.25 13.18 11.75
N ASP A 145 -3.57 13.73 12.76
CA ASP A 145 -4.15 13.96 14.08
C ASP A 145 -5.29 14.99 14.04
N LYS A 146 -5.15 16.05 13.22
CA LYS A 146 -6.22 17.02 13.00
C LYS A 146 -7.43 16.38 12.34
N LEU A 147 -7.22 15.64 11.25
CA LEU A 147 -8.30 14.94 10.55
C LEU A 147 -9.00 13.91 11.44
N LYS A 148 -8.25 13.21 12.29
CA LYS A 148 -8.81 12.26 13.25
C LYS A 148 -9.73 12.96 14.26
N LYS A 149 -9.36 14.14 14.76
CA LYS A 149 -10.22 14.94 15.64
C LYS A 149 -11.48 15.40 14.92
N ASP A 150 -11.35 15.88 13.69
CA ASP A 150 -12.49 16.34 12.88
C ASP A 150 -13.47 15.19 12.59
N ILE A 151 -12.95 13.98 12.29
CA ILE A 151 -13.79 12.78 12.12
C ILE A 151 -14.56 12.46 13.39
N ILE A 152 -13.92 12.50 14.57
CA ILE A 152 -14.60 12.24 15.84
C ILE A 152 -15.71 13.28 16.08
N HIS A 153 -15.45 14.56 15.80
CA HIS A 153 -16.46 15.61 15.91
C HIS A 153 -17.67 15.36 15.01
N LEU A 154 -17.43 15.08 13.72
CA LEU A 154 -18.48 14.79 12.75
C LEU A 154 -19.31 13.55 13.11
N VAL A 155 -18.67 12.52 13.67
CA VAL A 155 -19.37 11.33 14.16
C VAL A 155 -20.29 11.68 15.34
N ASN A 156 -19.83 12.53 16.26
CA ASN A 156 -20.64 12.99 17.39
C ASN A 156 -21.82 13.84 16.91
N GLU A 157 -21.61 14.83 16.04
CA GLU A 157 -22.69 15.64 15.45
C GLU A 157 -23.71 14.76 14.71
N LYS A 158 -23.24 13.80 13.91
CA LYS A 158 -24.13 12.83 13.24
C LYS A 158 -24.99 12.06 14.25
N SER A 159 -24.41 11.64 15.37
CA SER A 159 -25.15 10.94 16.42
C SER A 159 -26.17 11.84 17.12
N GLU A 160 -25.87 13.13 17.28
CA GLU A 160 -26.78 14.15 17.81
C GLU A 160 -27.95 14.39 16.87
N PHE A 161 -27.67 14.65 15.59
CA PHE A 161 -28.71 14.80 14.57
C PHE A 161 -29.60 13.57 14.45
N GLN A 162 -29.04 12.36 14.56
CA GLN A 162 -29.84 11.14 14.57
C GLN A 162 -30.75 11.05 15.80
N ARG A 163 -30.29 11.47 16.98
CA ARG A 163 -31.12 11.53 18.19
C ARG A 163 -32.24 12.54 18.05
N GLU A 164 -31.92 13.74 17.54
CA GLU A 164 -32.90 14.80 17.31
C GLU A 164 -33.95 14.39 16.27
N THR A 165 -33.53 13.78 15.17
CA THR A 165 -34.44 13.26 14.13
C THR A 165 -35.42 12.23 14.71
N LYS A 166 -34.93 11.31 15.55
CA LYS A 166 -35.79 10.33 16.22
C LYS A 166 -36.77 11.00 17.19
N LYS A 167 -36.33 12.04 17.91
CA LYS A 167 -37.18 12.81 18.83
C LYS A 167 -38.30 13.52 18.07
N LEU A 168 -37.96 14.26 17.01
CA LEU A 168 -38.93 14.97 16.18
C LEU A 168 -39.90 14.02 15.48
N LEU A 169 -39.43 12.85 15.04
CA LEU A 169 -40.30 11.81 14.47
C LEU A 169 -41.33 11.32 15.50
N LYS A 170 -40.91 11.11 16.75
CA LYS A 170 -41.82 10.71 17.83
C LYS A 170 -42.85 11.80 18.11
N GLU A 171 -42.41 13.05 18.26
CA GLU A 171 -43.31 14.20 18.45
C GLU A 171 -44.30 14.35 17.29
N ASN A 172 -43.87 14.13 16.05
CA ASN A 172 -44.75 14.18 14.87
C ASN A 172 -45.80 13.06 14.89
N ILE A 173 -45.43 11.84 15.28
CA ILE A 173 -46.37 10.73 15.46
C ILE A 173 -47.38 11.06 16.55
N ASP A 174 -46.92 11.59 17.70
CA ASP A 174 -47.78 11.96 18.81
C ASP A 174 -48.78 13.06 18.40
N LEU A 175 -48.31 14.11 17.71
CA LEU A 175 -49.16 15.17 17.16
C LEU A 175 -50.16 14.63 16.11
N THR A 176 -49.73 13.70 15.25
CA THR A 176 -50.62 13.08 14.27
C THR A 176 -51.73 12.27 14.96
N ASN A 177 -51.39 11.57 16.04
CA ASN A 177 -52.36 10.84 16.86
C ASN A 177 -53.33 11.80 17.57
N GLU A 178 -52.85 12.94 18.08
CA GLU A 178 -53.70 13.99 18.65
C GLU A 178 -54.64 14.61 17.61
N LEU A 179 -54.14 14.92 16.41
CA LEU A 179 -54.97 15.40 15.30
C LEU A 179 -56.03 14.38 14.90
N LEU A 180 -55.69 13.08 14.89
CA LEU A 180 -56.66 12.01 14.64
C LEU A 180 -57.73 11.92 15.73
N LYS A 181 -57.35 12.06 17.01
CA LYS A 181 -58.32 12.12 18.12
C LYS A 181 -59.24 13.32 17.99
N LEU A 182 -58.70 14.52 17.79
CA LEU A 182 -59.48 15.74 17.59
C LEU A 182 -60.41 15.63 16.38
N LYS A 183 -59.94 15.07 15.26
CA LYS A 183 -60.78 14.82 14.08
C LYS A 183 -61.93 13.86 14.40
N ASN A 184 -61.66 12.78 15.13
CA ASN A 184 -62.69 11.83 15.55
C ASN A 184 -63.70 12.48 16.51
N ASP A 185 -63.25 13.34 17.42
CA ASP A 185 -64.12 14.06 18.34
C ASP A 185 -64.99 15.10 17.62
N VAL A 186 -64.45 15.79 16.61
CA VAL A 186 -65.23 16.68 15.72
C VAL A 186 -66.28 15.90 14.93
N LEU A 187 -65.92 14.73 14.39
CA LEU A 187 -66.88 13.88 13.67
C LEU A 187 -67.99 13.36 14.60
N LYS A 188 -67.66 12.95 15.82
CA LYS A 188 -68.64 12.51 16.84
C LYS A 188 -69.49 13.67 17.35
N GLY A 189 -68.92 14.87 17.48
CA GLY A 189 -69.64 16.10 17.84
C GLY A 189 -70.64 16.52 16.77
N ASN A 190 -70.28 16.38 15.49
CA ASN A 190 -71.16 16.66 14.35
C ASN A 190 -72.24 15.59 14.11
N GLN A 191 -72.14 14.41 14.73
CA GLN A 191 -73.16 13.35 14.64
C GLN A 191 -74.29 13.47 15.66
N LYS A 192 -74.24 14.41 16.62
CA LYS A 192 -75.36 14.65 17.55
C LYS A 192 -76.46 15.57 17.02
N GLY A 193 -76.44 15.93 15.73
CA GLY A 193 -77.43 16.87 15.18
C GLY A 193 -77.57 16.89 13.66
N SER A 194 -77.57 15.73 12.99
CA SER A 194 -77.97 15.68 11.57
C SER A 194 -78.35 14.25 11.16
N GLU A 195 -79.61 13.87 11.38
CA GLU A 195 -80.27 12.87 10.56
C GLU A 195 -80.51 13.48 9.17
N GLN A 196 -79.62 13.22 8.21
CA GLN A 196 -79.99 13.37 6.81
C GLN A 196 -79.24 12.38 5.92
N ALA A 197 -80.06 11.68 5.14
CA ALA A 197 -79.82 10.49 4.36
C ALA A 197 -78.67 10.57 3.35
N ASP A 198 -78.11 9.38 3.10
CA ASP A 198 -77.58 8.87 1.83
C ASP A 198 -77.15 9.90 0.78
N HIS A 199 -75.84 10.09 0.66
CA HIS A 199 -75.24 10.30 -0.65
C HIS A 199 -73.80 9.79 -0.68
N VAL A 200 -73.62 8.58 -1.20
CA VAL A 200 -72.34 8.09 -1.69
C VAL A 200 -72.03 8.84 -3.00
N PRO A 201 -70.91 9.57 -3.13
CA PRO A 201 -70.46 10.03 -4.44
C PRO A 201 -69.68 8.90 -5.15
N PRO A 202 -69.92 8.66 -6.44
CA PRO A 202 -69.19 7.66 -7.22
C PRO A 202 -67.73 8.08 -7.47
N PRO A 203 -66.78 7.14 -7.69
CA PRO A 203 -65.41 7.48 -8.01
C PRO A 203 -65.34 7.91 -9.49
N SER A 204 -65.16 9.19 -9.76
CA SER A 204 -64.95 9.69 -11.13
C SER A 204 -64.00 10.87 -11.15
N ALA A 205 -62.72 10.59 -11.40
CA ALA A 205 -61.85 11.33 -12.33
C ALA A 205 -60.46 10.68 -12.37
N PRO A 206 -59.81 10.56 -13.55
CA PRO A 206 -58.39 10.22 -13.60
C PRO A 206 -57.62 11.29 -12.83
N ILE A 207 -56.68 10.87 -11.99
CA ILE A 207 -55.79 11.74 -11.23
C ILE A 207 -55.06 12.63 -12.25
N THR A 208 -55.55 13.84 -12.49
CA THR A 208 -54.80 14.86 -13.19
C THR A 208 -53.62 15.21 -12.29
N VAL A 209 -52.45 14.66 -12.60
CA VAL A 209 -51.23 14.90 -11.84
C VAL A 209 -50.95 16.40 -11.89
N ASP A 210 -51.23 17.10 -10.79
CA ASP A 210 -50.94 18.53 -10.69
C ASP A 210 -49.43 18.70 -10.51
N TYR A 211 -48.72 18.89 -11.63
CA TYR A 211 -47.28 19.09 -11.67
C TYR A 211 -46.83 20.28 -10.81
N ARG A 212 -47.71 21.27 -10.55
CA ARG A 212 -47.41 22.42 -9.68
C ARG A 212 -47.34 21.98 -8.23
N GLN A 213 -48.31 21.18 -7.78
CA GLN A 213 -48.31 20.62 -6.44
C GLN A 213 -47.10 19.70 -6.21
N LYS A 214 -46.73 18.88 -7.20
CA LYS A 214 -45.57 17.97 -7.13
C LYS A 214 -44.23 18.71 -6.99
N LEU A 215 -44.14 19.93 -7.54
CA LEU A 215 -42.95 20.80 -7.43
C LEU A 215 -42.97 21.76 -6.24
N GLY A 216 -44.02 21.73 -5.41
CA GLY A 216 -44.21 22.71 -4.33
C GLY A 216 -44.43 24.14 -4.84
N LEU A 217 -44.97 24.28 -6.05
CA LEU A 217 -45.34 25.56 -6.64
C LEU A 217 -46.79 25.92 -6.31
N SER A 218 -47.10 27.22 -6.36
CA SER A 218 -48.48 27.71 -6.22
C SER A 218 -49.37 27.10 -7.30
N LYS A 219 -50.67 26.89 -6.97
CA LYS A 219 -51.68 26.43 -7.95
C LYS A 219 -51.83 27.41 -9.12
N MET A 220 -51.45 28.68 -8.93
CA MET A 220 -51.46 29.73 -9.96
C MET A 220 -50.13 29.87 -10.71
N ALA A 221 -49.11 29.05 -10.41
CA ALA A 221 -47.81 29.15 -11.04
C ALA A 221 -47.89 28.91 -12.56
N SER A 222 -47.18 29.73 -13.33
CA SER A 222 -47.19 29.63 -14.79
C SER A 222 -46.47 28.37 -15.27
N ASP A 223 -46.87 27.84 -16.42
CA ASP A 223 -46.21 26.69 -17.05
C ASP A 223 -44.71 26.97 -17.33
N LYS A 224 -44.34 28.24 -17.54
CA LYS A 224 -42.94 28.67 -17.62
C LYS A 224 -42.19 28.46 -16.29
N GLU A 225 -42.81 28.75 -15.16
CA GLU A 225 -42.21 28.57 -13.84
C GLU A 225 -42.00 27.08 -13.53
N VAL A 226 -43.01 26.26 -13.82
CA VAL A 226 -42.95 24.80 -13.73
C VAL A 226 -41.77 24.26 -14.54
N LEU A 227 -41.61 24.72 -15.78
CA LEU A 227 -40.52 24.32 -16.66
C LEU A 227 -39.14 24.73 -16.12
N THR A 228 -39.01 25.94 -15.57
CA THR A 228 -37.73 26.39 -14.98
C THR A 228 -37.36 25.59 -13.74
N LYS A 229 -38.34 25.21 -12.91
CA LYS A 229 -38.12 24.41 -11.70
C LYS A 229 -37.72 22.99 -12.02
N TYR A 230 -38.38 22.33 -12.97
CA TYR A 230 -37.94 21.02 -13.46
C TYR A 230 -36.51 21.07 -14.02
N LYS A 231 -36.18 22.08 -14.83
CA LYS A 231 -34.80 22.25 -15.34
C LYS A 231 -33.77 22.45 -14.22
N LYS A 232 -34.09 23.20 -13.17
CA LYS A 232 -33.22 23.36 -11.99
C LYS A 232 -33.02 22.03 -11.26
N LEU A 233 -34.10 21.26 -11.06
CA LEU A 233 -34.05 19.94 -10.42
C LEU A 233 -33.23 18.93 -11.24
N LEU A 234 -33.37 18.92 -12.57
CA LEU A 234 -32.58 18.07 -13.45
C LEU A 234 -31.09 18.39 -13.39
N LYS A 235 -30.73 19.68 -13.34
CA LYS A 235 -29.33 20.10 -13.16
C LYS A 235 -28.78 19.67 -11.80
N LEU A 236 -29.56 19.82 -10.73
CA LEU A 236 -29.14 19.48 -9.37
C LEU A 236 -28.99 17.97 -9.17
N THR A 237 -29.85 17.18 -9.82
CA THR A 237 -29.89 15.72 -9.65
C THR A 237 -29.04 14.97 -10.67
N HIS A 238 -28.38 15.67 -11.60
CA HIS A 238 -27.58 15.04 -12.65
C HIS A 238 -26.41 14.22 -12.06
N PRO A 239 -26.18 12.97 -12.53
CA PRO A 239 -25.09 12.12 -12.04
C PRO A 239 -23.71 12.77 -12.14
N ASP A 240 -23.44 13.45 -13.26
CA ASP A 240 -22.16 14.15 -13.50
C ASP A 240 -21.89 15.31 -12.54
N HIS A 241 -22.91 15.78 -11.81
CA HIS A 241 -22.79 16.81 -10.77
C HIS A 241 -22.82 16.22 -9.35
N GLY A 242 -22.65 14.90 -9.21
CA GLY A 242 -22.75 14.20 -7.93
C GLY A 242 -24.18 13.95 -7.47
N GLY A 243 -25.17 14.09 -8.37
CA GLY A 243 -26.58 13.84 -8.10
C GLY A 243 -26.97 12.35 -8.18
N ASN A 244 -28.14 12.02 -7.66
CA ASN A 244 -28.67 10.66 -7.66
C ASN A 244 -29.29 10.31 -9.03
N ALA A 245 -28.72 9.31 -9.72
CA ALA A 245 -29.19 8.86 -11.03
C ALA A 245 -30.66 8.41 -11.05
N SER A 246 -31.12 7.69 -10.02
CA SER A 246 -32.52 7.25 -9.93
C SER A 246 -33.47 8.44 -9.78
N ALA A 247 -33.08 9.45 -9.00
CA ALA A 247 -33.85 10.69 -8.85
C ALA A 247 -33.88 11.49 -10.16
N PHE A 248 -32.75 11.57 -10.87
CA PHE A 248 -32.67 12.21 -12.18
C PHE A 248 -33.61 11.55 -13.20
N HIS A 249 -33.62 10.22 -13.29
CA HIS A 249 -34.52 9.50 -14.19
C HIS A 249 -36.00 9.73 -13.87
N PHE A 250 -36.36 9.73 -12.58
CA PHE A 250 -37.72 10.02 -12.15
C PHE A 250 -38.16 11.44 -12.53
N ILE A 251 -37.33 12.44 -12.20
CA ILE A 251 -37.60 13.85 -12.51
C ILE A 251 -37.63 14.08 -14.03
N LYS A 252 -36.80 13.38 -14.79
CA LYS A 252 -36.78 13.46 -16.26
C LYS A 252 -38.06 12.90 -16.87
N THR A 253 -38.53 11.76 -16.38
CA THR A 253 -39.81 11.17 -16.82
C THR A 253 -40.98 12.14 -16.58
N ASP A 254 -41.05 12.75 -15.39
CA ASP A 254 -42.07 13.75 -15.07
C ASP A 254 -41.97 14.99 -15.96
N TYR A 255 -40.75 15.48 -16.20
CA TYR A 255 -40.51 16.64 -17.04
C TYR A 255 -40.95 16.39 -18.49
N ASP A 256 -40.64 15.21 -19.03
CA ASP A 256 -41.01 14.83 -20.39
C ASP A 256 -42.54 14.69 -20.51
N GLN A 257 -43.21 14.10 -19.51
CA GLN A 257 -44.68 14.05 -19.43
C GLN A 257 -45.31 15.46 -19.36
N PHE A 258 -44.75 16.34 -18.53
CA PHE A 258 -45.20 17.74 -18.47
C PHE A 258 -44.98 18.45 -19.81
N ARG A 259 -43.86 18.21 -20.49
CA ARG A 259 -43.58 18.79 -21.80
C ARG A 259 -44.58 18.33 -22.87
N LEU A 260 -44.98 17.06 -22.81
CA LEU A 260 -46.04 16.53 -23.68
C LEU A 260 -47.39 17.18 -23.37
N SER A 261 -47.72 17.40 -22.09
CA SER A 261 -49.01 17.98 -21.69
C SER A 261 -49.16 19.47 -22.04
N ILE A 262 -48.06 20.23 -22.08
CA ILE A 262 -48.08 21.63 -22.57
C ILE A 262 -48.06 21.74 -24.10
N ASN A 263 -47.50 20.76 -24.81
CA ASN A 263 -47.45 20.75 -26.28
C ASN A 263 -48.74 20.20 -26.92
N LEU A 264 -49.57 19.47 -26.15
CA LEU A 264 -50.89 18.99 -26.59
C LEU A 264 -52.03 20.02 -26.38
N LYS A 265 -51.74 21.18 -25.78
CA LYS A 265 -52.67 22.31 -25.64
C LYS A 265 -52.47 23.32 -26.76
#